data_AF-A0A0Q5ZVJ7-F1
#
_entry.id   AF-A0A0Q5ZVJ7-F1
#
_cell.length_a   1.000
_cell.length_b   1.000
_cell.length_c   1.000
_cell.angle_alpha   90.00
_cell.angle_beta   90.00
_cell.angle_gamma   90.00
#
_symmetry.space_group_name_H-M   'P 1'
#
loop_
_entity.id
_entity.type
_entity.pdbx_description
1 polymer ?
#
loop_
_entity_poly.entity_id
_entity_poly.type
_entity_poly.pdbx_seq_one_letter_code
_entity_poly.pdbx_strand_id
1 'polypeptide(L)' 'MIPQNFKDILSNADNVGFYQTLALILFILFFASLIIYVFSKPKKYYQEEEHAPLGDDEDDFNLKN' A
#
# COMPACT_ATOMS: atom_id res chain seq x y z
N MET A 1 -7.56 -23.40 -26.70
CA MET A 1 -9.00 -23.32 -26.44
C MET A 1 -9.17 -23.10 -24.95
N ILE A 2 -9.84 -22.02 -24.54
CA ILE A 2 -10.27 -21.88 -23.15
C ILE A 2 -11.22 -23.06 -22.90
N PRO A 3 -11.05 -23.84 -21.81
CA PRO A 3 -11.88 -25.02 -21.58
C PRO A 3 -13.35 -24.59 -21.57
N GLN A 4 -14.19 -25.28 -22.33
CA GLN A 4 -15.60 -24.91 -22.56
C GLN A 4 -16.37 -24.71 -21.25
N ASN A 5 -16.03 -25.50 -20.22
CA ASN A 5 -16.56 -25.39 -18.86
C ASN A 5 -16.38 -23.99 -18.23
N PHE A 6 -15.26 -23.29 -18.48
CA PHE A 6 -15.06 -21.93 -17.97
C PHE A 6 -15.94 -20.92 -18.68
N LYS A 7 -16.12 -21.12 -19.98
CA LYS A 7 -16.98 -20.27 -20.80
C LYS A 7 -18.43 -20.40 -20.34
N ASP A 8 -18.87 -21.62 -20.07
CA ASP A 8 -20.23 -21.90 -19.58
C ASP A 8 -20.49 -21.35 -18.17
N ILE A 9 -19.52 -21.40 -17.25
CA ILE A 9 -19.65 -20.79 -15.91
C ILE A 9 -19.78 -19.27 -16.02
N LEU A 10 -19.02 -18.65 -16.93
CA LEU A 10 -19.01 -17.20 -17.12
C LEU A 10 -20.20 -16.70 -17.94
N SER A 11 -20.83 -17.54 -18.77
CA SER A 11 -21.99 -17.16 -19.59
C SER A 11 -23.34 -17.57 -19.00
N ASN A 12 -23.39 -18.58 -18.11
CA ASN A 12 -24.63 -19.09 -17.51
C ASN A 12 -24.81 -18.73 -16.03
N ALA A 13 -23.97 -17.86 -15.47
CA ALA A 13 -24.30 -17.29 -14.17
C ALA A 13 -25.46 -16.29 -14.38
N ASP A 14 -26.68 -16.69 -14.05
CA ASP A 14 -27.88 -15.83 -14.10
C ASP A 14 -27.69 -14.48 -13.38
N ASN A 15 -26.67 -14.40 -12.52
CA ASN A 15 -26.28 -13.22 -11.76
C ASN A 15 -24.89 -12.66 -12.12
N VAL A 16 -24.34 -12.91 -13.33
CA VAL A 16 -23.02 -12.36 -13.75
C VAL A 16 -22.94 -10.86 -13.53
N GLY A 17 -23.99 -10.10 -13.90
CA GLY A 17 -24.01 -8.65 -13.71
C GLY A 17 -23.93 -8.23 -12.24
N PHE A 18 -24.56 -9.00 -11.35
CA PHE A 18 -24.50 -8.78 -9.91
C PHE A 18 -23.09 -9.05 -9.37
N TYR A 19 -22.50 -10.20 -9.70
CA TYR A 19 -21.14 -10.54 -9.26
C TYR A 19 -20.08 -9.57 -9.83
N GLN A 20 -20.25 -9.13 -11.08
CA GLN A 20 -19.38 -8.11 -11.68
C GLN A 20 -19.46 -6.79 -10.91
N THR A 21 -20.66 -6.34 -10.57
CA THR A 21 -20.87 -5.11 -9.79
C THR A 21 -20.29 -5.25 -8.38
N LEU A 22 -20.50 -6.40 -7.74
CA LEU A 22 -19.94 -6.70 -6.42
C LEU A 22 -18.40 -6.70 -6.46
N ALA A 23 -17.79 -7.32 -7.47
CA ALA A 23 -16.35 -7.33 -7.66
C ALA A 23 -15.79 -5.92 -7.85
N LEU A 24 -16.47 -5.07 -8.61
CA LEU A 24 -16.08 -3.66 -8.79
C LEU A 24 -16.12 -2.89 -7.47
N ILE A 25 -17.18 -3.06 -6.68
CA ILE A 25 -17.32 -2.42 -5.36
C ILE A 25 -16.20 -2.89 -4.42
N LEU A 26 -15.96 -4.19 -4.34
CA LEU A 26 -14.89 -4.75 -3.51
C LEU A 26 -13.51 -4.27 -3.94
N PHE A 27 -13.25 -4.16 -5.24
CA PHE A 27 -12.00 -3.61 -5.76
C PHE A 27 -11.81 -2.16 -5.32
N ILE A 28 -12.83 -1.31 -5.45
CA ILE A 28 -12.77 0.09 -5.03
C ILE A 28 -12.57 0.20 -3.50
N LEU A 29 -13.30 -0.60 -2.71
CA LEU A 29 -13.17 -0.61 -1.25
C LEU A 29 -11.79 -1.08 -0.80
N PHE A 30 -11.21 -2.06 -1.48
CA PHE A 30 -9.84 -2.52 -1.21
C PHE A 30 -8.84 -1.38 -1.43
N PHE A 31 -8.95 -0.68 -2.56
CA PHE A 31 -8.07 0.46 -2.85
C PHE A 31 -8.28 1.63 -1.88
N ALA A 32 -9.52 1.97 -1.55
CA ALA A 32 -9.83 3.01 -0.56
C ALA A 32 -9.24 2.66 0.82
N SER A 33 -9.38 1.40 1.23
CA SER A 33 -8.80 0.91 2.48
C SER A 33 -7.28 0.97 2.48
N LEU A 34 -6.64 0.63 1.36
CA LEU A 34 -5.18 0.71 1.20
C LEU A 34 -4.68 2.15 1.30
N ILE A 35 -5.36 3.09 0.63
CA ILE A 35 -5.06 4.52 0.73
C ILE A 35 -5.16 4.95 2.19
N ILE A 36 -6.29 4.70 2.86
CA ILE A 36 -6.49 5.05 4.27
C ILE A 36 -5.39 4.42 5.13
N TYR A 37 -5.05 3.16 4.93
CA TYR A 37 -3.99 2.46 5.66
C TYR A 37 -2.63 3.13 5.49
N VAL A 38 -2.25 3.49 4.26
CA VAL A 38 -0.98 4.15 3.97
C VAL A 38 -0.91 5.54 4.61
N PHE A 39 -1.98 6.33 4.50
CA PHE A 39 -2.04 7.66 5.12
C PHE A 39 -2.14 7.60 6.66
N SER A 40 -2.77 6.56 7.20
CA SER A 40 -2.85 6.33 8.65
C SER A 40 -1.52 5.86 9.23
N LYS A 41 -0.59 5.37 8.40
CA LYS A 41 0.75 5.02 8.86
C LYS A 41 1.45 6.30 9.30
N PRO A 42 1.77 6.45 10.59
CA PRO A 42 2.34 7.70 11.07
C PRO A 42 3.73 7.89 10.47
N LYS A 43 4.02 9.10 9.97
CA LYS A 43 5.35 9.54 9.49
C LYS A 43 6.42 9.58 10.61
N LYS A 44 6.14 8.96 11.76
CA LYS A 44 6.90 9.08 13.00
C LYS A 44 8.28 8.39 12.96
N TYR A 45 8.59 7.66 11.90
CA TYR A 45 9.92 7.09 11.69
C TYR A 45 11.02 8.15 11.54
N TYR A 46 10.65 9.40 11.23
CA TYR A 46 11.62 10.49 11.18
C TYR A 46 11.71 11.29 12.48
N GLN A 47 10.89 11.04 13.51
CA GLN A 47 11.03 11.82 14.75
C GLN A 47 12.28 11.44 15.54
N GLU A 48 12.72 10.18 15.46
CA GLU A 48 13.99 9.77 16.06
C GLU A 48 15.19 10.30 15.26
N GLU A 49 15.07 10.39 13.93
CA GLU A 49 16.11 10.91 13.03
C GLU A 49 16.17 12.46 12.99
N GLU A 50 15.04 13.14 13.21
CA GLU A 50 14.95 14.61 13.34
C GLU A 50 15.58 15.09 14.66
N HIS A 51 15.58 14.22 15.68
CA HIS A 51 16.26 14.44 16.96
C HIS A 51 17.59 13.70 17.06
N ALA A 52 18.00 12.97 16.01
CA ALA A 52 19.33 12.42 15.97
C ALA A 52 20.28 13.62 16.03
N PRO A 53 21.24 13.63 16.97
CA PRO A 53 22.26 14.66 16.95
C PRO A 53 22.86 14.65 15.55
N LEU A 54 22.82 15.80 14.85
CA LEU A 54 23.68 16.01 13.70
C LEU A 54 25.06 15.63 14.22
N GLY A 55 25.66 14.57 13.66
CA GLY A 55 27.01 14.21 14.05
C GLY A 55 27.82 15.48 13.88
N ASP A 56 28.22 16.08 15.00
CA ASP A 56 29.13 17.21 15.06
C ASP A 56 30.50 16.64 14.65
N ASP A 57 30.61 16.27 13.39
CA ASP A 57 31.84 15.94 12.70
C ASP A 57 32.41 17.26 12.15
N GLU A 58 32.62 18.23 13.04
CA GLU A 58 33.62 19.28 12.83
C GLU A 58 34.61 19.20 14.00
N ASP A 59 35.51 18.22 13.84
CA ASP A 59 36.94 18.37 14.08
C ASP A 59 37.41 18.58 15.53
N ASP A 60 37.52 17.45 16.22
CA ASP A 60 38.51 17.14 17.26
C ASP A 60 39.99 17.17 16.72
N PHE A 61 40.27 18.03 15.72
CA PHE A 61 41.54 18.09 14.97
C PHE A 61 42.51 19.17 15.47
N ASN A 62 42.18 19.92 16.53
CA ASN A 62 43.00 21.04 17.02
C ASN A 62 43.26 21.06 18.54
N LEU A 63 43.47 19.91 19.18
CA LEU A 63 44.02 19.86 20.55
C LEU A 63 45.28 18.99 20.63
N LYS A 64 46.25 19.29 19.76
CA LYS A 64 47.64 18.89 19.96
C LYS A 64 48.54 20.08 19.65
N ASN A 65 48.83 20.87 20.69
CA ASN A 65 50.15 21.45 21.01
C ASN A 65 50.05 22.36 22.24
#